data_AF-A0AAV5V850-F1
#
_entry.id   AF-A0AAV5V850-F1
#
_cell.length_a   1.000
_cell.length_b   1.000
_cell.length_c   1.000
_cell.angle_alpha   90.00
_cell.angle_beta   90.00
_cell.angle_gamma   90.00
#
_symmetry.space_group_name_H-M   'P 1'
#
loop_
_entity.id
_entity.type
_entity.pdbx_description
1 polymer ?
#
loop_
_entity_poly.entity_id
_entity_poly.type
_entity_poly.pdbx_seq_one_letter_code
_entity_poly.pdbx_strand_id
1 'polypeptide(L)'
;SSQVLKKTVWLEARGEPYEGQVGVAQVIKNRANANRGYWGGNTIAGVALKPQQFEAWNNRRPENTHPRGEGYESYDGWVRGVLDGKIADPTGGAEYYNNPAKEGYPAWTRNVKKGVKIGNHQFYNE
;
A
#
# COMPACT_ATOMS: atom_id res chain seq x y z
N SER A 1 1.63 -7.77 12.06
CA SER A 1 0.79 -7.04 11.08
C SER A 1 1.22 -5.59 10.88
N SER A 2 1.26 -4.74 11.91
CA SER A 2 1.62 -3.31 11.78
C SER A 2 3.04 -3.06 11.28
N GLN A 3 4.04 -3.84 11.74
CA GLN A 3 5.44 -3.68 11.31
C GLN A 3 5.65 -4.00 9.83
N VAL A 4 4.98 -5.04 9.31
CA VAL A 4 5.03 -5.37 7.88
C VAL A 4 4.42 -4.23 7.07
N LEU A 5 3.25 -3.75 7.48
CA LEU A 5 2.58 -2.62 6.84
C LEU A 5 3.46 -1.36 6.82
N LYS A 6 4.03 -0.98 7.97
CA LYS A 6 4.98 0.15 8.10
C LYS A 6 6.13 0.03 7.10
N LYS A 7 6.79 -1.14 7.04
CA LYS A 7 7.91 -1.36 6.12
C LYS A 7 7.47 -1.31 4.66
N THR A 8 6.32 -1.91 4.32
CA THR A 8 5.80 -1.91 2.95
C THR A 8 5.50 -0.48 2.49
N VAL A 9 4.71 0.27 3.27
CA VAL A 9 4.37 1.66 2.94
C VAL A 9 5.63 2.52 2.81
N TRP A 10 6.61 2.38 3.71
CA TRP A 10 7.87 3.12 3.60
C TRP A 10 8.62 2.81 2.31
N LEU A 11 8.64 1.55 1.88
CA LEU A 11 9.37 1.16 0.68
C LEU A 11 8.65 1.60 -0.61
N GLU A 12 7.33 1.63 -0.59
CA GLU A 12 6.48 1.93 -1.75
C GLU A 12 6.14 3.42 -1.91
N ALA A 13 6.05 4.16 -0.81
CA ALA A 13 5.48 5.52 -0.81
C ALA A 13 6.29 6.55 -0.01
N ARG A 14 7.51 6.24 0.45
CA ARG A 14 8.35 7.30 1.04
C ARG A 14 8.58 8.43 0.02
N GLY A 15 8.46 9.67 0.49
CA GLY A 15 8.55 10.85 -0.38
C GLY A 15 7.23 11.26 -1.03
N GLU A 16 6.19 10.43 -0.97
CA GLU A 16 4.83 10.85 -1.31
C GLU A 16 4.23 11.75 -0.21
N PRO A 17 3.23 12.58 -0.54
CA PRO A 17 2.41 13.26 0.47
C PRO A 17 1.84 12.26 1.49
N TYR A 18 1.54 12.74 2.69
CA TYR A 18 1.00 11.91 3.78
C TYR A 18 -0.24 11.11 3.32
N GLU A 19 -1.16 11.74 2.60
CA GLU A 19 -2.35 11.10 2.05
C GLU A 19 -2.02 9.99 1.05
N GLY A 20 -0.93 10.12 0.30
CA GLY A 20 -0.47 9.09 -0.65
C GLY A 20 0.08 7.86 0.08
N GLN A 21 0.79 8.07 1.18
CA GLN A 21 1.26 7.00 2.06
C GLN A 21 0.10 6.29 2.75
N VAL A 22 -0.86 7.06 3.28
CA VAL A 22 -2.11 6.52 3.83
C VAL A 22 -2.85 5.72 2.75
N GLY A 23 -2.91 6.21 1.51
CA GLY A 23 -3.55 5.50 0.40
C GLY A 23 -2.97 4.12 0.15
N VAL A 24 -1.63 3.97 0.15
CA VAL A 24 -0.99 2.64 0.01
C VAL A 24 -1.31 1.74 1.21
N ALA A 25 -1.35 2.29 2.43
CA ALA A 25 -1.74 1.53 3.61
C ALA A 25 -3.20 1.04 3.53
N GLN A 26 -4.10 1.88 3.02
CA GLN A 26 -5.52 1.54 2.81
C GLN A 26 -5.68 0.49 1.72
N VAL A 27 -4.94 0.54 0.61
CA VAL A 27 -4.97 -0.53 -0.41
C VAL A 27 -4.66 -1.90 0.20
N ILE A 28 -3.64 -2.00 1.05
CA ILE A 28 -3.30 -3.26 1.73
C ILE A 28 -4.44 -3.71 2.65
N LYS A 29 -5.05 -2.79 3.41
CA LYS A 29 -6.18 -3.07 4.28
C LYS A 29 -7.42 -3.49 3.50
N ASN A 30 -7.74 -2.80 2.40
CA ASN A 30 -8.89 -3.06 1.53
C ASN A 30 -8.77 -4.46 0.90
N ARG A 31 -7.59 -4.81 0.36
CA ARG A 31 -7.32 -6.17 -0.16
C ARG A 31 -7.47 -7.25 0.91
N ALA A 32 -7.00 -6.99 2.13
CA ALA A 32 -7.17 -7.94 3.24
C ALA A 32 -8.65 -8.11 3.60
N ASN A 33 -9.43 -7.02 3.63
CA ASN A 33 -10.86 -7.09 3.86
C ASN A 33 -11.60 -7.85 2.75
N ALA A 34 -11.17 -7.68 1.49
CA ALA A 34 -11.72 -8.42 0.35
C ALA A 34 -11.39 -9.93 0.36
N ASN A 35 -10.39 -10.34 1.16
CA ASN A 35 -10.02 -11.74 1.41
C ASN A 35 -9.85 -12.59 0.13
N ARG A 36 -9.23 -12.02 -0.91
CA ARG A 36 -8.99 -12.76 -2.15
C ARG A 36 -7.69 -13.56 -2.06
N GLY A 37 -7.75 -14.85 -2.38
CA GLY A 37 -6.57 -15.75 -2.30
C GLY A 37 -5.40 -15.30 -3.17
N TYR A 38 -5.68 -14.73 -4.35
CA TYR A 38 -4.64 -14.19 -5.23
C TYR A 38 -3.93 -12.95 -4.66
N TRP A 39 -4.58 -12.20 -3.77
CA TRP A 39 -3.93 -11.13 -3.02
C TRP A 39 -3.22 -11.57 -1.76
N GLY A 40 -3.46 -12.78 -1.25
CA GLY A 40 -2.85 -13.26 0.01
C GLY A 40 -3.81 -13.37 1.19
N GLY A 41 -5.12 -13.33 0.92
CA GLY A 41 -6.17 -13.62 1.91
C GLY A 41 -6.47 -12.47 2.85
N ASN A 42 -6.97 -12.78 4.04
CA ASN A 42 -7.56 -11.82 4.99
C ASN A 42 -6.58 -11.19 5.98
N THR A 43 -5.28 -11.23 5.71
CA THR A 43 -4.29 -10.67 6.64
C THR A 43 -3.41 -9.63 5.97
N ILE A 44 -3.08 -8.58 6.72
CA ILE A 44 -2.18 -7.52 6.26
C ILE A 44 -0.82 -8.07 5.82
N ALA A 45 -0.27 -9.03 6.58
CA ALA A 45 1.00 -9.66 6.23
C ALA A 45 0.86 -10.58 5.01
N GLY A 46 -0.24 -11.35 4.92
CA GLY A 46 -0.53 -12.17 3.74
C GLY A 46 -0.61 -11.34 2.47
N VAL A 47 -1.30 -10.19 2.53
CA VAL A 47 -1.39 -9.25 1.40
C VAL A 47 -0.06 -8.61 1.07
N ALA A 48 0.59 -7.99 2.05
CA ALA A 48 1.82 -7.25 1.85
C ALA A 48 2.95 -8.16 1.35
N LEU A 49 3.04 -9.40 1.82
CA LEU A 49 4.15 -10.32 1.51
C LEU A 49 3.84 -11.30 0.37
N LYS A 50 2.66 -11.21 -0.23
CA LYS A 50 2.32 -12.05 -1.38
C LYS A 50 3.30 -11.76 -2.52
N PRO A 51 3.92 -12.80 -3.14
CA PRO A 51 4.88 -12.59 -4.21
C PRO A 51 4.32 -11.68 -5.31
N GLN A 52 5.17 -10.75 -5.79
CA GLN A 52 4.87 -9.82 -6.87
C GLN A 52 3.75 -8.79 -6.60
N GLN A 53 3.19 -8.73 -5.38
CA GLN A 53 2.19 -7.70 -5.03
C GLN A 53 2.83 -6.36 -4.67
N PHE A 54 4.03 -6.37 -4.10
CA PHE A 54 4.80 -5.18 -3.72
C PHE A 54 6.26 -5.39 -4.08
N GLU A 55 6.85 -4.45 -4.84
CA GLU A 55 8.21 -4.55 -5.40
C GLU A 55 9.23 -4.75 -4.26
N ALA A 56 8.97 -4.12 -3.12
CA ALA A 56 9.73 -4.20 -1.89
C ALA A 56 10.15 -5.62 -1.47
N TRP A 57 9.31 -6.63 -1.70
CA TRP A 57 9.50 -7.98 -1.15
C TRP A 57 9.93 -9.03 -2.17
N ASN A 58 10.02 -8.68 -3.45
CA ASN A 58 10.45 -9.62 -4.48
C ASN A 58 11.90 -10.10 -4.27
N ASN A 59 12.76 -9.24 -3.72
CA ASN A 59 14.18 -9.51 -3.49
C ASN A 59 14.60 -9.31 -2.02
N ARG A 60 13.64 -9.17 -1.09
CA ARG A 60 13.93 -8.86 0.32
C ARG A 60 13.00 -9.64 1.24
N ARG A 61 13.52 -9.94 2.42
CA ARG A 61 12.74 -10.52 3.51
C ARG A 61 12.43 -9.47 4.59
N PRO A 62 11.20 -9.37 5.09
CA PRO A 62 10.82 -8.38 6.11
C PRO A 62 11.67 -8.43 7.37
N GLU A 63 12.08 -9.62 7.82
CA GLU A 63 12.91 -9.85 8.99
C GLU A 63 14.31 -9.23 8.85
N ASN A 64 14.87 -9.22 7.64
CA ASN A 64 16.19 -8.68 7.33
C ASN A 64 16.15 -7.24 6.82
N THR A 65 14.95 -6.64 6.75
CA THR A 65 14.75 -5.30 6.25
C THR A 65 14.59 -4.34 7.41
N HIS A 66 15.55 -3.43 7.58
CA HIS A 66 15.55 -2.42 8.62
C HIS A 66 15.62 -1.03 7.97
N PRO A 67 14.47 -0.47 7.54
CA PRO A 67 14.45 0.89 7.02
C PRO A 67 15.01 1.86 8.05
N ARG A 68 15.85 2.77 7.59
CA ARG A 68 16.43 3.86 8.37
C ARG A 68 16.25 5.14 7.57
N GLY A 69 15.99 6.24 8.26
CA GLY A 69 15.75 7.54 7.64
C GLY A 69 14.91 8.43 8.54
N GLU A 70 15.08 9.73 8.39
CA GLU A 70 14.25 10.70 9.08
C GLU A 70 12.77 10.46 8.74
N GLY A 71 11.92 10.44 9.77
CA GLY A 71 10.49 10.24 9.60
C GLY A 71 10.00 8.79 9.58
N TYR A 72 10.85 7.75 9.54
CA TYR A 72 10.35 6.37 9.57
C TYR A 72 9.56 6.06 10.86
N GLU A 73 10.00 6.57 12.00
CA GLU A 73 9.33 6.33 13.29
C GLU A 73 7.96 7.00 13.39
N SER A 74 7.70 8.07 12.63
CA SER A 74 6.39 8.73 12.65
C SER A 74 5.27 7.83 12.10
N TYR A 75 5.63 6.77 11.35
CA TYR A 75 4.67 5.82 10.78
C TYR A 75 3.99 4.95 11.84
N ASP A 76 4.61 4.71 13.00
CA ASP A 76 4.07 3.78 13.99
C ASP A 76 2.69 4.17 14.52
N GLY A 77 2.44 5.47 14.67
CA GLY A 77 1.16 5.99 15.17
C GLY A 77 0.07 5.88 14.10
N TRP A 78 0.33 6.46 12.93
CA TRP A 78 -0.70 6.58 11.90
C TRP A 78 -0.97 5.25 11.18
N VAL A 79 0.03 4.36 11.01
CA VAL A 79 -0.21 3.02 10.43
C VAL A 79 -1.15 2.20 11.33
N ARG A 80 -0.99 2.28 12.66
CA ARG A 80 -1.95 1.66 13.59
C ARG A 80 -3.32 2.33 13.48
N GLY A 81 -3.37 3.65 13.34
CA GLY A 81 -4.62 4.38 13.12
C GLY A 81 -5.38 3.91 11.86
N VAL A 82 -4.69 3.60 10.76
CA VAL A 82 -5.31 2.99 9.56
C VAL A 82 -5.90 1.63 9.89
N LEU A 83 -5.14 0.75 10.57
CA LEU A 83 -5.60 -0.59 10.94
C LEU A 83 -6.83 -0.54 11.86
N ASP A 84 -6.81 0.35 12.85
CA ASP A 84 -7.89 0.58 13.81
C ASP A 84 -9.11 1.31 13.19
N GLY A 85 -9.01 1.81 11.96
CA GLY A 85 -10.08 2.58 11.32
C GLY A 85 -10.22 4.02 11.82
N LYS A 86 -9.22 4.54 12.53
CA LYS A 86 -9.17 5.93 13.02
C LYS A 86 -8.71 6.92 11.96
N ILE A 87 -8.01 6.46 10.92
CA ILE A 87 -7.62 7.26 9.78
C ILE A 87 -8.50 6.88 8.59
N ALA A 88 -9.15 7.90 8.01
CA ALA A 88 -10.04 7.75 6.87
C ALA A 88 -9.29 7.24 5.63
N ASP A 89 -10.01 6.62 4.70
CA ASP A 89 -9.46 6.19 3.43
C ASP A 89 -9.54 7.33 2.39
N PRO A 90 -8.42 7.98 2.02
CA PRO A 90 -8.44 9.06 1.04
C PRO A 90 -8.66 8.53 -0.39
N THR A 91 -8.58 7.22 -0.62
CA THR A 91 -8.67 6.61 -1.94
C THR A 91 -10.11 6.27 -2.35
N GLY A 92 -11.02 6.24 -1.38
CA GLY A 92 -12.40 5.81 -1.58
C GLY A 92 -12.54 4.32 -1.86
N GLY A 93 -11.74 3.48 -1.19
CA GLY A 93 -11.84 2.01 -1.29
C GLY A 93 -10.92 1.38 -2.34
N ALA A 94 -9.80 2.01 -2.69
CA ALA A 94 -8.92 1.48 -3.73
C ALA A 94 -8.29 0.15 -3.35
N GLU A 95 -8.21 -0.73 -4.34
CA GLU A 95 -7.54 -2.03 -4.26
C GLU A 95 -6.30 -2.08 -5.17
N TYR A 96 -6.08 -1.05 -6.00
CA TYR A 96 -4.93 -0.94 -6.89
C TYR A 96 -4.34 0.46 -6.89
N TYR A 97 -3.06 0.55 -7.20
CA TYR A 97 -2.39 1.79 -7.54
C TYR A 97 -1.24 1.54 -8.51
N ASN A 98 -0.81 2.57 -9.21
CA ASN A 98 0.45 2.58 -9.94
C ASN A 98 1.07 3.97 -9.92
N ASN A 99 2.35 4.10 -10.27
CA ASN A 99 2.98 5.38 -10.57
C ASN A 99 3.07 5.56 -12.09
N PRO A 100 2.16 6.35 -12.73
CA PRO A 100 2.13 6.46 -14.18
C PRO A 100 3.38 7.11 -14.77
N ALA A 101 4.10 7.94 -14.00
CA ALA A 101 5.32 8.57 -14.46
C ALA A 101 6.51 7.59 -14.50
N LYS A 102 6.54 6.62 -13.58
CA LYS A 102 7.58 5.57 -13.53
C LYS A 102 7.27 4.39 -14.45
N GLU A 103 6.01 3.98 -14.52
CA GLU A 103 5.60 2.67 -15.08
C GLU A 103 4.65 2.78 -16.28
N GLY A 104 4.24 4.00 -16.66
CA GLY A 104 3.15 4.19 -17.61
C GLY A 104 1.80 3.73 -17.04
N TYR A 105 0.80 3.57 -17.90
CA TYR A 105 -0.50 2.98 -17.52
C TYR A 105 -0.52 1.49 -17.91
N PRO A 106 -0.42 0.56 -16.93
CA PRO A 106 -0.49 -0.87 -17.22
C PRO A 106 -1.78 -1.26 -17.95
N ALA A 107 -1.76 -2.34 -18.73
CA ALA A 107 -2.93 -2.78 -19.50
C ALA A 107 -4.17 -3.05 -18.63
N TRP A 108 -4.00 -3.55 -17.40
CA TRP A 108 -5.11 -3.80 -16.47
C TRP A 108 -5.88 -2.51 -16.10
N THR A 109 -5.23 -1.34 -16.15
CA THR A 109 -5.85 -0.04 -15.84
C THR A 109 -6.96 0.35 -16.83
N ARG A 110 -7.04 -0.32 -17.99
CA ARG A 110 -8.07 -0.05 -19.01
C ARG A 110 -9.46 -0.51 -18.58
N ASN A 111 -9.54 -1.49 -17.68
CA ASN A 111 -10.79 -2.16 -17.31
C ASN A 111 -11.22 -1.88 -15.87
N VAL A 112 -10.51 -1.01 -15.14
CA VAL A 112 -10.83 -0.63 -13.77
C VAL A 112 -11.17 0.85 -13.69
N LYS A 113 -12.00 1.23 -12.72
CA LYS A 113 -12.38 2.62 -12.53
C LYS A 113 -11.18 3.41 -12.02
N LYS A 114 -10.78 4.44 -12.79
CA LYS A 114 -9.83 5.45 -12.31
C LYS A 114 -10.42 6.14 -11.08
N GLY A 115 -9.77 5.95 -9.94
CA GLY A 115 -10.09 6.63 -8.69
C GLY A 115 -9.33 7.95 -8.60
N VAL A 116 -8.89 8.27 -7.39
CA VAL A 116 -8.16 9.51 -7.10
C VAL A 116 -6.67 9.41 -7.46
N LYS A 117 -6.08 10.53 -7.87
CA LYS A 117 -4.62 10.69 -7.95
C LYS A 117 -4.14 11.45 -6.71
N ILE A 118 -3.18 10.89 -5.99
CA ILE A 118 -2.56 11.51 -4.82
C ILE A 118 -1.04 11.41 -4.98
N GLY A 119 -0.37 12.57 -5.02
CA GLY A 119 1.05 12.62 -5.36
C GLY A 119 1.32 12.03 -6.74
N ASN A 120 2.28 11.11 -6.81
CA ASN A 120 2.65 10.39 -8.02
C ASN A 120 1.81 9.12 -8.26
N HIS A 121 1.00 8.71 -7.29
CA HIS A 121 0.16 7.52 -7.39
C HIS A 121 -1.21 7.82 -7.98
N GLN A 122 -1.61 7.02 -8.97
CA GLN A 122 -3.00 6.88 -9.39
C GLN A 122 -3.60 5.66 -8.70
N PHE A 123 -4.68 5.86 -7.96
CA PHE A 123 -5.44 4.79 -7.31
C PHE A 123 -6.64 4.36 -8.17
N TYR A 124 -7.05 3.10 -8.05
CA TYR A 124 -8.17 2.53 -8.80
C TYR A 124 -9.06 1.68 -7.91
N ASN A 125 -10.34 1.73 -8.23
CA ASN A 125 -11.39 0.94 -7.61
C ASN A 125 -11.91 -0.04 -8.67
N GLU A 126 -12.37 -1.21 -8.23
CA GLU A 126 -13.29 -2.01 -9.06
C GLU A 126 -14.64 -1.29 -9.21
#